data_AF-A0A7S2KRI0-F1
#
_entry.id   AF-A0A7S2KRI0-F1
#
_cell.length_a   1.000
_cell.length_b   1.000
_cell.length_c   1.000
_cell.angle_alpha   90.00
_cell.angle_beta   90.00
_cell.angle_gamma   90.00
#
_symmetry.space_group_name_H-M   'P 1'
#
loop_
_entity.id
_entity.type
_entity.pdbx_description
1 polymer ?
#
loop_
_entity_poly.entity_id
_entity_poly.type
_entity_poly.pdbx_seq_one_letter_code
_entity_poly.pdbx_strand_id
1 'polypeptide(L)'
;RPPVQSKVPVRAAPLERYLKAKGSEPPRTWVSGLAARLRAAGCAKLVGATQAWFRERVAYLLDDPKEADTEGDYFAAWLRACHRDIWDDIDRSDPEELRRRQWVPSVAHPKSKKHRHALKDITIPGLDEAFRELAAFDPGARASTKRERVLAKIVVDGFQLRLVDVAAVLSVADAVLSAPEGARVAVVLYAGEDHTKSVAEFWRGQGFSSVGRVGKSDGEDDEPR
;
A
#
# COMPACT_ATOMS: atom_id res chain seq x y z
N ARG A 1 -27.40 -32.28 -6.02
CA ARG A 1 -27.42 -30.79 -6.01
C ARG A 1 -26.58 -30.36 -4.81
N PRO A 2 -25.50 -29.59 -4.97
CA PRO A 2 -24.77 -29.07 -3.81
C PRO A 2 -25.67 -28.06 -3.07
N PRO A 3 -25.56 -27.94 -1.74
CA PRO A 3 -26.41 -27.03 -0.98
C PRO A 3 -26.02 -25.58 -1.30
N VAL A 4 -27.05 -24.72 -1.34
CA VAL A 4 -26.93 -23.28 -1.52
C VAL A 4 -26.02 -22.73 -0.42
N GLN A 5 -24.80 -22.33 -0.79
CA GLN A 5 -23.91 -21.59 0.10
C GLN A 5 -24.60 -20.28 0.46
N SER A 6 -25.07 -20.18 1.70
CA SER A 6 -25.51 -18.91 2.28
C SER A 6 -24.37 -17.91 2.14
N LYS A 7 -24.65 -16.75 1.53
CA LYS A 7 -23.69 -15.65 1.40
C LYS A 7 -23.20 -15.27 2.79
N VAL A 8 -21.92 -15.55 3.08
CA VAL A 8 -21.28 -15.06 4.29
C VAL A 8 -21.29 -13.53 4.21
N PRO A 9 -21.84 -12.81 5.20
CA PRO A 9 -21.68 -11.37 5.25
C PRO A 9 -20.18 -11.09 5.39
N VAL A 10 -19.57 -10.61 4.30
CA VAL A 10 -18.21 -10.07 4.34
C VAL A 10 -18.29 -8.79 5.14
N ARG A 11 -18.15 -8.91 6.46
CA ARG A 11 -17.60 -7.84 7.28
C ARG A 11 -16.20 -7.61 6.74
N ALA A 12 -15.90 -6.38 6.35
CA ALA A 12 -14.61 -6.00 5.77
C ALA A 12 -13.43 -6.61 6.55
N ALA A 13 -12.29 -6.78 5.86
CA ALA A 13 -11.06 -7.45 6.32
C ALA A 13 -10.88 -7.39 7.85
N PRO A 14 -10.50 -8.50 8.52
CA PRO A 14 -10.40 -8.55 9.96
C PRO A 14 -9.34 -7.56 10.48
N LEU A 15 -9.77 -6.32 10.71
CA LEU A 15 -9.06 -5.27 11.41
C LEU A 15 -8.87 -5.63 12.89
N GLU A 16 -9.49 -6.70 13.39
CA GLU A 16 -9.37 -7.12 14.79
C GLU A 16 -8.12 -7.96 15.09
N ARG A 17 -7.28 -8.23 14.07
CA ARG A 17 -6.01 -8.96 14.22
C ARG A 17 -4.79 -8.12 13.84
N TYR A 18 -4.86 -6.79 14.01
CA TYR A 18 -3.64 -6.03 14.29
C TYR A 18 -2.89 -6.77 15.39
N LEU A 19 -1.63 -7.13 15.13
CA LEU A 19 -0.73 -7.76 16.11
C LEU A 19 -0.76 -6.90 17.39
N LYS A 20 -1.60 -7.29 18.34
CA LYS A 20 -1.74 -6.60 19.62
C LYS A 20 -0.38 -6.70 20.29
N ALA A 21 0.18 -5.57 20.73
CA ALA A 21 1.30 -5.63 21.64
C ALA A 21 0.83 -6.36 22.89
N LYS A 22 1.36 -7.56 23.15
CA LYS A 22 1.01 -8.35 24.34
C LYS A 22 1.22 -7.49 25.59
N GLY A 23 0.16 -7.23 26.36
CA GLY A 23 0.22 -6.50 27.64
C GLY A 23 0.13 -4.96 27.58
N SER A 24 -0.31 -4.34 26.47
CA SER A 24 -0.52 -2.88 26.43
C SER A 24 -1.86 -2.44 27.01
N GLU A 25 -1.86 -1.41 27.88
CA GLU A 25 -3.05 -0.64 28.26
C GLU A 25 -2.93 0.86 27.92
N PRO A 26 -3.89 1.45 27.19
CA PRO A 26 -4.98 0.78 26.46
C PRO A 26 -4.43 -0.16 25.36
N PRO A 27 -5.24 -1.07 24.79
CA PRO A 27 -4.83 -1.96 23.72
C PRO A 27 -4.20 -1.19 22.55
N ARG A 28 -2.96 -1.56 22.20
CA ARG A 28 -2.15 -0.91 21.16
C ARG A 28 -1.76 -1.92 20.09
N THR A 29 -1.71 -1.46 18.85
CA THR A 29 -0.96 -2.17 17.80
C THR A 29 0.52 -2.17 18.15
N TRP A 30 1.27 -3.18 17.72
CA TRP A 30 2.71 -3.23 17.96
C TRP A 30 3.43 -1.93 17.57
N VAL A 31 3.14 -1.34 16.41
CA VAL A 31 3.71 -0.06 15.94
C VAL A 31 3.36 1.09 16.90
N SER A 32 2.10 1.19 17.35
CA SER A 32 1.70 2.24 18.29
C SER A 32 2.29 2.06 19.70
N GLY A 33 2.55 0.82 20.12
CA GLY A 33 3.28 0.50 21.33
C GLY A 33 4.75 0.91 21.25
N LEU A 34 5.40 0.60 20.13
CA LEU A 34 6.78 1.00 19.82
C LEU A 34 6.92 2.53 19.84
N ALA A 35 6.03 3.25 19.15
CA ALA A 35 5.98 4.70 19.17
C ALA A 35 5.81 5.28 20.59
N ALA A 36 4.99 4.64 21.44
CA ALA A 36 4.80 5.07 22.81
C ALA A 36 6.06 4.88 23.68
N ARG A 37 6.75 3.73 23.54
CA ARG A 37 8.02 3.48 24.24
C ARG A 37 9.09 4.50 23.84
N LEU A 38 9.24 4.75 22.55
CA LEU A 38 10.18 5.74 22.02
C LEU A 38 9.89 7.15 22.56
N ARG A 39 8.62 7.55 22.63
CA ARG A 39 8.24 8.83 23.26
C ARG A 39 8.65 8.87 24.74
N ALA A 40 8.38 7.81 25.50
CA ALA A 40 8.74 7.72 26.91
C ALA A 40 10.27 7.76 27.14
N ALA A 41 11.04 7.27 26.18
CA ALA A 41 12.50 7.32 26.17
C ALA A 41 13.09 8.65 25.63
N GLY A 42 12.26 9.69 25.42
CA GLY A 42 12.71 11.01 24.97
C GLY A 42 12.77 11.20 23.44
N CYS A 43 12.43 10.19 22.64
CA CYS A 43 12.46 10.25 21.17
C CYS A 43 11.18 10.83 20.55
N ALA A 44 10.47 11.72 21.26
CA ALA A 44 9.19 12.26 20.80
C ALA A 44 9.29 13.01 19.45
N LYS A 45 10.40 13.73 19.22
CA LYS A 45 10.65 14.43 17.95
C LYS A 45 10.75 13.47 16.77
N LEU A 46 11.50 12.37 16.93
CA LEU A 46 11.63 11.34 15.91
C LEU A 46 10.28 10.69 15.60
N VAL A 47 9.53 10.32 16.63
CA VAL A 47 8.20 9.72 16.46
C VAL A 47 7.26 10.70 15.72
N GLY A 48 7.32 11.99 16.03
CA GLY A 48 6.57 13.02 15.31
C GLY A 48 6.97 13.12 13.84
N ALA A 49 8.28 13.09 13.55
CA ALA A 49 8.80 13.08 12.17
C ALA A 49 8.34 11.84 11.40
N THR A 50 8.39 10.65 12.00
CA THR A 50 7.90 9.41 11.38
C THR A 50 6.40 9.47 11.09
N GLN A 51 5.59 10.07 11.97
CA GLN A 51 4.14 10.22 11.76
C GLN A 51 3.80 11.26 10.69
N ALA A 52 4.58 12.34 10.57
CA ALA A 52 4.43 13.30 9.48
C ALA A 52 4.77 12.62 8.13
N TRP A 53 5.93 11.98 8.08
CA TRP A 53 6.39 11.24 6.91
C TRP A 53 5.42 10.14 6.45
N PHE A 54 4.84 9.37 7.39
CA PHE A 54 3.82 8.37 7.07
C PHE A 54 2.63 8.98 6.33
N ARG A 55 2.13 10.13 6.80
CA ARG A 55 1.01 10.83 6.19
C ARG A 55 1.36 11.32 4.79
N GLU A 56 2.54 11.89 4.61
CA GLU A 56 3.04 12.32 3.29
C GLU A 56 3.15 11.15 2.31
N ARG A 57 3.68 10.01 2.76
CA ARG A 57 3.83 8.82 1.92
C ARG A 57 2.50 8.18 1.54
N VAL A 58 1.54 8.13 2.47
CA VAL A 58 0.18 7.66 2.17
C VAL A 58 -0.53 8.62 1.23
N ALA A 59 -0.40 9.93 1.45
CA ALA A 59 -0.97 10.93 0.55
C ALA A 59 -0.39 10.78 -0.85
N TYR A 60 0.93 10.63 -1.00
CA TYR A 60 1.57 10.39 -2.29
C TYR A 60 1.02 9.15 -3.00
N LEU A 61 0.86 8.03 -2.30
CA LEU A 61 0.32 6.80 -2.89
C LEU A 61 -1.14 6.93 -3.32
N LEU A 62 -1.93 7.75 -2.63
CA LEU A 62 -3.37 7.82 -2.79
C LEU A 62 -3.85 9.09 -3.50
N ASP A 63 -2.95 10.01 -3.86
CA ASP A 63 -3.27 11.20 -4.66
C ASP A 63 -3.60 10.79 -6.11
N ASP A 64 -2.74 9.95 -6.70
CA ASP A 64 -3.00 9.23 -7.94
C ASP A 64 -2.74 7.73 -7.75
N PRO A 65 -3.73 6.97 -7.28
CA PRO A 65 -3.56 5.54 -7.04
C PRO A 65 -3.23 4.75 -8.29
N LYS A 66 -3.54 5.27 -9.48
CA LYS A 66 -3.22 4.59 -10.75
C LYS A 66 -1.75 4.79 -11.12
N GLU A 67 -1.18 5.97 -10.88
CA GLU A 67 0.23 6.19 -11.17
C GLU A 67 1.16 5.64 -10.09
N ALA A 68 0.72 5.62 -8.83
CA ALA A 68 1.48 5.08 -7.71
C ALA A 68 1.53 3.54 -7.64
N ASP A 69 0.64 2.86 -8.37
CA ASP A 69 0.51 1.41 -8.44
C ASP A 69 1.52 0.78 -9.41
N THR A 70 2.78 0.66 -9.00
CA THR A 70 3.86 0.20 -9.89
C THR A 70 3.59 -1.15 -10.56
N GLU A 71 2.95 -2.07 -9.83
CA GLU A 71 2.62 -3.43 -10.30
C GLU A 71 1.32 -3.48 -11.11
N GLY A 72 0.49 -2.44 -11.10
CA GLY A 72 -0.77 -2.38 -11.85
C GLY A 72 -1.95 -3.11 -11.19
N ASP A 73 -1.79 -3.56 -9.95
CA ASP A 73 -2.78 -4.33 -9.19
C ASP A 73 -4.04 -3.52 -8.87
N TYR A 74 -3.89 -2.27 -8.45
CA TYR A 74 -5.01 -1.37 -8.18
C TYR A 74 -5.76 -1.05 -9.47
N PHE A 75 -5.04 -0.76 -10.55
CA PHE A 75 -5.66 -0.45 -11.82
C PHE A 75 -6.40 -1.66 -12.41
N ALA A 76 -5.81 -2.85 -12.35
CA ALA A 76 -6.46 -4.09 -12.78
C ALA A 76 -7.70 -4.40 -11.94
N ALA A 77 -7.60 -4.28 -10.61
CA ALA A 77 -8.74 -4.48 -9.72
C ALA A 77 -9.87 -3.46 -9.99
N TRP A 78 -9.50 -2.21 -10.27
CA TRP A 78 -10.43 -1.13 -10.61
C TRP A 78 -11.15 -1.40 -11.94
N LEU A 79 -10.41 -1.75 -13.01
CA LEU A 79 -10.99 -2.13 -14.29
C LEU A 79 -11.99 -3.27 -14.14
N ARG A 80 -11.62 -4.34 -13.42
CA ARG A 80 -12.49 -5.48 -13.17
C ARG A 80 -13.78 -5.12 -12.43
N ALA A 81 -13.70 -4.15 -11.52
CA ALA A 81 -14.82 -3.75 -10.66
C ALA A 81 -15.73 -2.72 -11.32
N CYS A 82 -15.16 -1.76 -12.05
CA CYS A 82 -15.82 -0.53 -12.51
C CYS A 82 -15.96 -0.43 -14.03
N HIS A 83 -15.10 -1.10 -14.81
CA HIS A 83 -15.05 -1.05 -16.28
C HIS A 83 -15.03 -2.46 -16.86
N ARG A 84 -16.03 -3.27 -16.47
CA ARG A 84 -16.01 -4.71 -16.72
C ARG A 84 -16.10 -5.08 -18.20
N ASP A 85 -16.81 -4.29 -18.98
CA ASP A 85 -16.89 -4.37 -20.43
C ASP A 85 -15.51 -4.26 -21.08
N ILE A 86 -14.68 -3.33 -20.63
CA ILE A 86 -13.30 -3.19 -21.08
C ILE A 86 -12.46 -4.36 -20.55
N TRP A 87 -12.56 -4.66 -19.25
CA TRP A 87 -11.78 -5.73 -18.61
C TRP A 87 -11.97 -7.11 -19.26
N ASP A 88 -13.18 -7.43 -19.70
CA ASP A 88 -13.48 -8.74 -20.32
C ASP A 88 -13.07 -8.80 -21.80
N ASP A 89 -12.68 -7.67 -22.43
CA ASP A 89 -12.33 -7.57 -23.87
C ASP A 89 -10.86 -7.17 -24.14
N ILE A 90 -9.98 -7.20 -23.12
CA ILE A 90 -8.57 -6.84 -23.27
C ILE A 90 -7.64 -7.98 -22.83
N ASP A 91 -6.40 -7.96 -23.31
CA ASP A 91 -5.35 -8.80 -22.75
C ASP A 91 -4.97 -8.28 -21.36
N ARG A 92 -4.84 -9.19 -20.40
CA ARG A 92 -4.61 -8.91 -18.96
C ARG A 92 -3.40 -9.66 -18.41
N SER A 93 -2.55 -10.18 -19.28
CA SER A 93 -1.34 -10.94 -18.93
C SER A 93 -0.36 -10.11 -18.10
N ASP A 94 -0.31 -8.80 -18.33
CA ASP A 94 0.59 -7.86 -17.66
C ASP A 94 -0.17 -6.63 -17.13
N PRO A 95 -0.51 -6.60 -15.82
CA PRO A 95 -1.18 -5.46 -15.18
C PRO A 95 -0.36 -4.16 -15.18
N GLU A 96 0.96 -4.26 -15.03
CA GLU A 96 1.87 -3.10 -15.04
C GLU A 96 1.86 -2.44 -16.42
N GLU A 97 1.92 -3.23 -17.49
CA GLU A 97 1.84 -2.71 -18.85
C GLU A 97 0.46 -2.09 -19.13
N LEU A 98 -0.62 -2.75 -18.69
CA LEU A 98 -1.98 -2.25 -18.84
C LEU A 98 -2.17 -0.86 -18.23
N ARG A 99 -1.62 -0.65 -17.03
CA ARG A 99 -1.67 0.62 -16.31
C ARG A 99 -1.04 1.78 -17.10
N ARG A 100 0.10 1.51 -17.75
CA ARG A 100 0.89 2.51 -18.50
C ARG A 100 0.32 2.82 -19.89
N ARG A 101 -0.47 1.91 -20.46
CA ARG A 101 -1.00 2.07 -21.82
C ARG A 101 -2.08 3.15 -21.85
N GLN A 102 -2.01 4.01 -22.87
CA GLN A 102 -3.09 4.96 -23.15
C GLN A 102 -4.30 4.30 -23.81
N TRP A 103 -4.02 3.30 -24.66
CA TRP A 103 -5.01 2.58 -25.46
C TRP A 103 -4.67 1.10 -25.48
N VAL A 104 -5.69 0.25 -25.44
CA VAL A 104 -5.54 -1.19 -25.58
C VAL A 104 -6.50 -1.71 -26.65
N PRO A 105 -6.05 -2.58 -27.57
CA PRO A 105 -6.94 -3.17 -28.57
C PRO A 105 -7.92 -4.16 -27.93
N SER A 106 -9.12 -4.22 -28.49
CA SER A 106 -10.08 -5.30 -28.22
C SER A 106 -9.50 -6.65 -28.63
N VAL A 107 -9.69 -7.68 -27.80
CA VAL A 107 -9.33 -9.07 -28.10
C VAL A 107 -10.20 -9.61 -29.24
N ALA A 108 -11.45 -9.19 -29.33
CA ALA A 108 -12.33 -9.55 -30.46
C ALA A 108 -11.87 -8.92 -31.78
N HIS A 109 -11.23 -7.75 -31.74
CA HIS A 109 -10.84 -6.98 -32.92
C HIS A 109 -9.41 -6.42 -32.84
N PRO A 110 -8.37 -7.27 -32.75
CA PRO A 110 -7.00 -6.85 -32.39
C PRO A 110 -6.34 -5.92 -33.41
N LYS A 111 -6.76 -6.00 -34.69
CA LYS A 111 -6.21 -5.18 -35.78
C LYS A 111 -6.98 -3.87 -36.00
N SER A 112 -8.14 -3.68 -35.36
CA SER A 112 -8.97 -2.50 -35.59
C SER A 112 -8.49 -1.31 -34.76
N LYS A 113 -8.30 -0.16 -35.42
CA LYS A 113 -8.08 1.11 -34.71
C LYS A 113 -9.36 1.68 -34.11
N LYS A 114 -10.53 1.24 -34.58
CA LYS A 114 -11.85 1.71 -34.13
C LYS A 114 -12.37 0.96 -32.88
N HIS A 115 -11.84 -0.23 -32.61
CA HIS A 115 -12.22 -1.07 -31.47
C HIS A 115 -11.07 -1.12 -30.45
N ARG A 116 -10.69 0.06 -29.96
CA ARG A 116 -9.68 0.23 -28.90
C ARG A 116 -10.32 0.91 -27.72
N HIS A 117 -9.92 0.50 -26.53
CA HIS A 117 -10.39 1.07 -25.27
C HIS A 117 -9.40 2.14 -24.79
N ALA A 118 -9.93 3.31 -24.40
CA ALA A 118 -9.13 4.41 -23.85
C ALA A 118 -8.87 4.14 -22.37
N LEU A 119 -7.67 3.65 -22.03
CA LEU A 119 -7.29 3.41 -20.64
C LEU A 119 -6.80 4.70 -19.95
N LYS A 120 -6.28 5.67 -20.71
CA LYS A 120 -5.79 6.95 -20.15
C LYS A 120 -6.87 7.73 -19.40
N ASP A 121 -8.13 7.66 -19.85
CA ASP A 121 -9.23 8.44 -19.31
C ASP A 121 -9.89 7.76 -18.11
N ILE A 122 -9.46 6.54 -17.78
CA ILE A 122 -9.90 5.81 -16.59
C ILE A 122 -9.03 6.24 -15.41
N THR A 123 -9.66 6.93 -14.48
CA THR A 123 -9.06 7.39 -13.22
C THR A 123 -9.56 6.55 -12.04
N ILE A 124 -8.70 6.40 -11.04
CA ILE A 124 -9.07 5.89 -9.71
C ILE A 124 -9.21 7.13 -8.82
N PRO A 125 -10.31 7.28 -8.05
CA PRO A 125 -10.48 8.41 -7.15
C PRO A 125 -9.32 8.51 -6.18
N GLY A 126 -8.77 9.73 -6.05
CA GLY A 126 -7.76 10.04 -5.05
C GLY A 126 -8.34 10.02 -3.63
N LEU A 127 -7.49 10.18 -2.63
CA LEU A 127 -7.81 9.97 -1.21
C LEU A 127 -9.07 10.70 -0.74
N ASP A 128 -9.16 12.00 -1.01
CA ASP A 128 -10.27 12.83 -0.52
C ASP A 128 -11.61 12.47 -1.19
N GLU A 129 -11.57 12.19 -2.49
CA GLU A 129 -12.75 11.75 -3.24
C GLU A 129 -13.19 10.35 -2.77
N ALA A 130 -12.23 9.46 -2.57
CA ALA A 130 -12.47 8.12 -2.04
C ALA A 130 -13.13 8.16 -0.66
N PHE A 131 -12.62 8.97 0.26
CA PHE A 131 -13.22 9.13 1.58
C PHE A 131 -14.62 9.73 1.51
N ARG A 132 -14.85 10.71 0.63
CA ARG A 132 -16.18 11.30 0.44
C ARG A 132 -17.17 10.25 -0.07
N GLU A 133 -16.78 9.43 -1.05
CA GLU A 133 -17.60 8.35 -1.60
C GLU A 133 -17.91 7.30 -0.53
N LEU A 134 -16.89 6.85 0.22
CA LEU A 134 -17.04 5.82 1.25
C LEU A 134 -17.79 6.31 2.49
N ALA A 135 -17.70 7.59 2.85
CA ALA A 135 -18.45 8.17 3.96
C ALA A 135 -19.96 8.26 3.68
N ALA A 136 -20.36 8.33 2.41
CA ALA A 136 -21.77 8.30 2.00
C ALA A 136 -22.38 6.89 2.02
N PHE A 137 -21.57 5.84 2.22
CA PHE A 137 -22.06 4.47 2.34
C PHE A 137 -22.66 4.22 3.73
N ASP A 138 -23.96 3.91 3.77
CA ASP A 138 -24.64 3.43 4.97
C ASP A 138 -24.78 1.89 4.94
N PRO A 139 -24.04 1.15 5.78
CA PRO A 139 -24.14 -0.31 5.84
C PRO A 139 -25.47 -0.82 6.41
N GLY A 140 -26.27 0.03 7.07
CA GLY A 140 -27.61 -0.29 7.55
C GLY A 140 -28.69 -0.18 6.48
N ALA A 141 -28.49 0.68 5.47
CA ALA A 141 -29.48 0.94 4.42
C ALA A 141 -29.30 0.07 3.17
N ARG A 142 -28.06 -0.28 2.80
CA ARG A 142 -27.79 -1.06 1.58
C ARG A 142 -26.50 -1.86 1.65
N ALA A 143 -26.38 -2.83 0.73
CA ALA A 143 -25.11 -3.49 0.47
C ALA A 143 -24.11 -2.56 -0.26
N SER A 144 -22.82 -2.80 -0.05
CA SER A 144 -21.76 -2.08 -0.75
C SER A 144 -21.69 -2.47 -2.23
N THR A 145 -21.39 -1.49 -3.07
CA THR A 145 -21.15 -1.68 -4.51
C THR A 145 -19.76 -2.29 -4.75
N LYS A 146 -19.52 -2.78 -5.96
CA LYS A 146 -18.18 -3.27 -6.35
C LYS A 146 -17.13 -2.15 -6.28
N ARG A 147 -17.53 -0.95 -6.73
CA ARG A 147 -16.71 0.26 -6.72
C ARG A 147 -16.28 0.64 -5.30
N GLU A 148 -17.24 0.74 -4.37
CA GLU A 148 -16.95 1.05 -2.97
C GLU A 148 -16.02 0.02 -2.32
N ARG A 149 -16.21 -1.27 -2.63
CA ARG A 149 -15.34 -2.32 -2.08
C ARG A 149 -13.90 -2.24 -2.60
N VAL A 150 -13.71 -2.04 -3.91
CA VAL A 150 -12.36 -1.92 -4.47
C VAL A 150 -11.69 -0.63 -4.00
N LEU A 151 -12.45 0.47 -3.90
CA LEU A 151 -11.95 1.76 -3.43
C LEU A 151 -11.50 1.68 -1.97
N ALA A 152 -12.32 1.09 -1.10
CA ALA A 152 -11.95 0.87 0.30
C ALA A 152 -10.70 -0.01 0.43
N LYS A 153 -10.55 -1.03 -0.43
CA LYS A 153 -9.37 -1.90 -0.43
C LYS A 153 -8.10 -1.13 -0.83
N ILE A 154 -8.15 -0.33 -1.90
CA ILE A 154 -7.02 0.51 -2.34
C ILE A 154 -6.59 1.47 -1.23
N VAL A 155 -7.55 2.15 -0.58
CA VAL A 155 -7.26 3.05 0.55
C VAL A 155 -6.59 2.28 1.69
N VAL A 156 -7.17 1.17 2.13
CA VAL A 156 -6.60 0.35 3.21
C VAL A 156 -5.18 -0.10 2.87
N ASP A 157 -4.94 -0.53 1.64
CA ASP A 157 -3.61 -0.98 1.21
C ASP A 157 -2.59 0.16 1.25
N GLY A 158 -2.92 1.34 0.72
CA GLY A 158 -2.00 2.49 0.78
C GLY A 158 -1.53 2.79 2.21
N PHE A 159 -2.44 2.72 3.19
CA PHE A 159 -2.07 2.84 4.61
C PHE A 159 -1.23 1.67 5.13
N GLN A 160 -1.59 0.42 4.80
CA GLN A 160 -0.87 -0.76 5.28
C GLN A 160 0.55 -0.86 4.70
N LEU A 161 0.72 -0.58 3.40
CA LEU A 161 2.03 -0.59 2.75
C LEU A 161 3.02 0.34 3.44
N ARG A 162 2.59 1.57 3.75
CA ARG A 162 3.46 2.56 4.42
C ARG A 162 3.56 2.35 5.94
N LEU A 163 2.67 1.57 6.54
CA LEU A 163 2.79 1.20 7.95
C LEU A 163 4.00 0.28 8.20
N VAL A 164 4.37 -0.55 7.22
CA VAL A 164 5.59 -1.38 7.27
C VAL A 164 6.85 -0.50 7.33
N ASP A 165 6.88 0.57 6.53
CA ASP A 165 7.98 1.53 6.54
C ASP A 165 8.12 2.23 7.91
N VAL A 166 6.98 2.64 8.50
CA VAL A 166 6.94 3.22 9.85
C VAL A 166 7.46 2.23 10.89
N ALA A 167 7.02 0.99 10.81
CA ALA A 167 7.48 -0.09 11.69
C ALA A 167 9.02 -0.24 11.62
N ALA A 168 9.59 -0.26 10.42
CA ALA A 168 11.03 -0.38 10.21
C ALA A 168 11.80 0.81 10.84
N VAL A 169 11.36 2.04 10.57
CA VAL A 169 11.95 3.26 11.15
C VAL A 169 11.92 3.23 12.68
N LEU A 170 10.77 2.95 13.27
CA LEU A 170 10.65 2.92 14.73
C LEU A 170 11.46 1.77 15.35
N SER A 171 11.61 0.64 14.64
CA SER A 171 12.41 -0.49 15.12
C SER A 171 13.91 -0.19 15.13
N VAL A 172 14.39 0.51 14.10
CA VAL A 172 15.77 1.03 14.06
C VAL A 172 16.02 1.94 15.27
N ALA A 173 15.08 2.84 15.59
CA ALA A 173 15.20 3.73 16.75
C ALA A 173 15.22 2.97 18.08
N ASP A 174 14.35 1.97 18.24
CA ASP A 174 14.26 1.14 19.46
C ASP A 174 15.53 0.32 19.65
N ALA A 175 16.12 -0.20 18.56
CA ALA A 175 17.39 -0.91 18.58
C ALA A 175 18.56 0.00 19.01
N VAL A 176 18.60 1.23 18.48
CA VAL A 176 19.64 2.22 18.85
C VAL A 176 19.51 2.64 20.32
N LEU A 177 18.28 2.86 20.80
CA LEU A 177 18.05 3.21 22.22
C LEU A 177 18.41 2.07 23.18
N SER A 178 18.31 0.82 22.74
CA SER A 178 18.66 -0.34 23.55
C SER A 178 20.17 -0.60 23.57
N ALA A 179 20.95 0.11 22.76
CA ALA A 179 22.39 -0.05 22.71
C ALA A 179 23.09 0.71 23.86
N PRO A 180 24.23 0.21 24.36
CA PRO A 180 25.03 0.93 25.34
C PRO A 180 25.45 2.30 24.82
N GLU A 181 25.53 3.29 25.71
CA GLU A 181 25.99 4.63 25.35
C GLU A 181 27.39 4.58 24.74
N GLY A 182 27.58 5.30 23.63
CA GLY A 182 28.82 5.31 22.86
C GLY A 182 29.09 4.06 22.02
N ALA A 183 28.22 3.04 22.07
CA ALA A 183 28.36 1.86 21.21
C ALA A 183 28.12 2.22 19.74
N ARG A 184 28.90 1.60 18.85
CA ARG A 184 28.62 1.65 17.41
C ARG A 184 27.49 0.68 17.10
N VAL A 185 26.39 1.19 16.57
CA VAL A 185 25.23 0.40 16.18
C VAL A 185 25.20 0.27 14.66
N ALA A 186 25.20 -0.96 14.16
CA ALA A 186 24.91 -1.26 12.77
C ALA A 186 23.54 -1.94 12.69
N VAL A 187 22.64 -1.37 11.88
CA VAL A 187 21.30 -1.95 11.65
C VAL A 187 21.21 -2.44 10.22
N VAL A 188 20.88 -3.72 10.06
CA VAL A 188 20.65 -4.35 8.76
C VAL A 188 19.14 -4.50 8.55
N LEU A 189 18.63 -3.87 7.50
CA LEU A 189 17.22 -3.96 7.11
C LEU A 189 17.09 -4.92 5.92
N TYR A 190 16.31 -5.99 6.10
CA TYR A 190 15.90 -6.87 5.02
C TYR A 190 14.48 -6.47 4.58
N ALA A 191 14.37 -5.86 3.41
CA ALA A 191 13.10 -5.43 2.84
C ALA A 191 13.19 -5.37 1.32
N GLY A 192 12.03 -5.34 0.64
CA GLY A 192 11.97 -5.07 -0.80
C GLY A 192 12.59 -3.73 -1.16
N GLU A 193 12.91 -3.53 -2.44
CA GLU A 193 13.64 -2.34 -2.90
C GLU A 193 12.90 -1.04 -2.58
N ASP A 194 11.58 -0.99 -2.76
CA ASP A 194 10.77 0.21 -2.47
C ASP A 194 10.84 0.58 -0.97
N HIS A 195 10.59 -0.39 -0.10
CA HIS A 195 10.68 -0.19 1.36
C HIS A 195 12.09 0.23 1.80
N THR A 196 13.12 -0.38 1.23
CA THR A 196 14.53 -0.02 1.52
C THR A 196 14.84 1.40 1.08
N LYS A 197 14.40 1.81 -0.12
CA LYS A 197 14.51 3.19 -0.60
C LYS A 197 13.79 4.16 0.33
N SER A 198 12.56 3.82 0.68
CA SER A 198 11.69 4.63 1.52
C SER A 198 12.28 4.89 2.90
N VAL A 199 12.70 3.84 3.61
CA VAL A 199 13.32 3.94 4.94
C VAL A 199 14.66 4.67 4.88
N ALA A 200 15.47 4.42 3.85
CA ALA A 200 16.74 5.12 3.64
C ALA A 200 16.56 6.63 3.46
N GLU A 201 15.56 7.04 2.66
CA GLU A 201 15.21 8.45 2.45
C GLU A 201 14.78 9.14 3.74
N PHE A 202 13.97 8.46 4.57
CA PHE A 202 13.58 8.97 5.88
C PHE A 202 14.83 9.29 6.73
N TRP A 203 15.74 8.33 6.90
CA TRP A 203 16.93 8.51 7.73
C TRP A 203 17.91 9.53 7.16
N ARG A 204 18.05 9.60 5.82
CA ARG A 204 18.80 10.67 5.17
C ARG A 204 18.23 12.04 5.49
N GLY A 205 16.89 12.18 5.47
CA GLY A 205 16.20 13.39 5.90
C GLY A 205 16.42 13.74 7.38
N GLN A 206 16.76 12.77 8.23
CA GLN A 206 17.16 12.99 9.62
C GLN A 206 18.67 13.28 9.79
N GLY A 207 19.42 13.41 8.70
CA GLY A 207 20.86 13.75 8.73
C GLY A 207 21.82 12.56 8.69
N PHE A 208 21.33 11.34 8.45
CA PHE A 208 22.19 10.15 8.35
C PHE A 208 22.77 10.02 6.93
N SER A 209 24.10 9.95 6.81
CA SER A 209 24.81 9.97 5.52
C SER A 209 25.29 8.60 5.02
N SER A 210 25.32 7.57 5.87
CA SER A 210 25.84 6.23 5.53
C SER A 210 24.73 5.19 5.42
N VAL A 211 24.00 5.18 4.29
CA VAL A 211 23.10 4.08 3.96
C VAL A 211 23.73 3.23 2.86
N GLY A 212 24.28 2.08 3.24
CA GLY A 212 24.74 1.06 2.29
C GLY A 212 23.57 0.18 1.85
N ARG A 213 23.50 -0.15 0.56
CA ARG A 213 22.56 -1.14 0.02
C ARG A 213 23.33 -2.39 -0.40
N VAL A 214 22.83 -3.55 -0.02
CA VAL A 214 23.39 -4.85 -0.42
C VAL A 214 22.21 -5.73 -0.86
N GLY A 215 22.20 -6.17 -2.11
CA GLY A 215 21.13 -6.98 -2.69
C GLY A 215 20.99 -6.78 -4.21
N LYS A 216 20.35 -7.72 -4.89
CA LYS A 216 19.96 -7.60 -6.31
C LYS A 216 18.72 -6.69 -6.41
N SER A 217 18.73 -5.73 -7.33
CA SER A 217 17.50 -5.05 -7.78
C SER A 217 16.74 -5.99 -8.70
N ASP A 218 15.42 -6.10 -8.56
CA ASP A 218 14.58 -6.94 -9.41
C ASP A 218 14.86 -6.61 -10.89
N GLY A 219 15.43 -7.57 -11.63
CA GLY A 219 15.89 -7.37 -13.00
C GLY A 219 17.09 -8.22 -13.44
N GLU A 220 17.78 -8.92 -12.55
CA GLU A 220 18.66 -10.01 -12.98
C GLU A 220 17.79 -11.27 -13.20
N ASP A 221 17.32 -11.45 -14.43
CA ASP A 221 16.74 -12.70 -14.95
C ASP A 221 17.71 -13.86 -14.63
N ASP A 222 17.48 -14.55 -13.51
CA ASP A 222 18.22 -15.76 -13.13
C ASP A 222 17.67 -17.02 -13.85
N GLU A 223 16.81 -16.86 -14.87
CA GLU A 223 16.35 -17.96 -15.72
C GLU A 223 17.09 -17.98 -17.08
N PRO A 224 17.82 -19.05 -17.42
CA PRO A 224 18.31 -19.25 -18.78
C PRO A 224 17.11 -19.52 -19.70
N ARG A 225 16.88 -18.61 -20.66
CA ARG A 225 15.97 -18.84 -21.80
C ARG A 225 16.51 -19.88 -22.76
#